data_AF-A0A941UU56-F1
#
_entry.id   AF-A0A941UU56-F1
#
_cell.length_a   1.000
_cell.length_b   1.000
_cell.length_c   1.000
_cell.angle_alpha   90.00
_cell.angle_beta   90.00
_cell.angle_gamma   90.00
#
_symmetry.space_group_name_H-M   'P 1'
#
loop_
_entity.id
_entity.type
_entity.pdbx_description
1 polymer ?
#
loop_
_entity_poly.entity_id
_entity_poly.type
_entity_poly.pdbx_seq_one_letter_code
_entity_poly.pdbx_strand_id
1 'polypeptide(L)'
;MPPQRLGGLLIAFGYSVLLFEALRTGIAWWNGELEELGVEEILVLLALPVLAWVGWRFLYVPSRRRRAATPLERGPHPPPE
;
A
#
# COMPACT_ATOMS: atom_id res chain seq x y z
N MET A 1 -12.26 -22.28 6.16
CA MET A 1 -12.10 -20.81 6.16
C MET A 1 -13.45 -20.18 5.84
N PRO A 2 -13.87 -19.10 6.52
CA PRO A 2 -15.10 -18.39 6.15
C PRO A 2 -14.95 -17.80 4.73
N PRO A 3 -15.99 -17.87 3.87
CA PRO A 3 -15.92 -17.47 2.45
C PRO A 3 -15.48 -16.01 2.25
N GLN A 4 -15.76 -15.15 3.24
CA GLN A 4 -15.35 -13.74 3.27
C GLN A 4 -13.82 -13.55 3.25
N ARG A 5 -13.07 -14.45 3.92
CA ARG A 5 -11.59 -14.38 3.95
C ARG A 5 -11.00 -14.78 2.60
N LEU A 6 -11.60 -15.77 1.94
CA LEU A 6 -11.17 -16.21 0.62
C LEU A 6 -11.41 -15.10 -0.42
N GLY A 7 -12.59 -14.46 -0.39
CA GLY A 7 -12.91 -13.33 -1.26
C GLY A 7 -11.95 -12.16 -1.09
N GLY A 8 -11.64 -11.78 0.16
CA GLY A 8 -10.66 -10.73 0.44
C GLY A 8 -9.25 -11.04 -0.10
N LEU A 9 -8.80 -12.29 0.05
CA LEU A 9 -7.52 -12.77 -0.49
C LEU A 9 -7.47 -12.69 -2.02
N LEU A 10 -8.53 -13.12 -2.70
CA LEU A 10 -8.62 -13.06 -4.16
C LEU A 10 -8.63 -11.62 -4.67
N ILE A 11 -9.35 -10.72 -3.99
CA ILE A 11 -9.37 -9.29 -4.34
C ILE A 11 -7.97 -8.68 -4.13
N ALA A 12 -7.32 -8.95 -3.00
CA ALA A 12 -5.97 -8.46 -2.74
C ALA A 12 -4.94 -9.00 -3.75
N PHE A 13 -5.08 -10.27 -4.13
CA PHE A 13 -4.27 -10.90 -5.16
C PHE A 13 -4.48 -10.24 -6.52
N GLY A 14 -5.73 -10.10 -6.97
CA GLY A 14 -6.07 -9.44 -8.24
C GLY A 14 -5.58 -7.99 -8.29
N TYR A 15 -5.73 -7.25 -7.19
CA TYR A 15 -5.18 -5.91 -7.04
C TYR A 15 -3.67 -5.87 -7.22
N SER A 16 -2.95 -6.82 -6.61
CA SER A 16 -1.48 -6.88 -6.68
C SER A 16 -1.03 -7.16 -8.11
N VAL A 17 -1.66 -8.10 -8.81
CA VAL A 17 -1.37 -8.42 -10.21
C VAL A 17 -1.58 -7.18 -11.10
N LEU A 18 -2.73 -6.52 -10.98
CA LEU A 18 -3.05 -5.29 -11.74
C LEU A 18 -2.05 -4.17 -11.47
N LEU A 19 -1.62 -3.98 -10.22
CA LEU A 19 -0.64 -2.96 -9.87
C LEU A 19 0.73 -3.25 -10.50
N PHE A 20 1.19 -4.49 -10.46
CA PHE A 20 2.46 -4.88 -11.08
C PHE A 20 2.43 -4.76 -12.61
N GLU A 21 1.32 -5.19 -13.23
CA GLU A 21 1.13 -5.09 -14.67
C GLU A 21 1.09 -3.64 -15.12
N ALA A 22 0.34 -2.80 -14.42
CA ALA A 22 0.31 -1.35 -14.68
C ALA A 22 1.69 -0.71 -14.54
N LEU A 23 2.45 -1.06 -13.49
CA LEU A 23 3.79 -0.53 -13.30
C LEU A 23 4.73 -0.98 -14.43
N ARG A 24 4.68 -2.26 -14.82
CA ARG A 24 5.48 -2.81 -15.91
C ARG A 24 5.16 -2.12 -17.25
N THR A 25 3.88 -1.98 -17.57
CA THR A 25 3.43 -1.31 -18.80
C THR A 25 3.82 0.16 -18.79
N GLY A 26 3.71 0.84 -17.65
CA GLY A 26 4.19 2.21 -17.48
C GLY A 26 5.70 2.37 -17.70
N ILE A 27 6.51 1.44 -17.17
CA ILE A 27 7.97 1.42 -17.37
C ILE A 27 8.32 1.13 -18.83
N ALA A 28 7.67 0.15 -19.45
CA ALA A 28 7.88 -0.19 -20.86
C ALA A 28 7.51 0.98 -21.78
N TRP A 29 6.39 1.67 -21.47
CA TRP A 29 6.01 2.90 -22.17
C TRP A 29 7.05 4.01 -21.99
N TRP A 30 7.54 4.20 -20.77
CA TRP A 30 8.57 5.21 -20.46
C TRP A 30 9.90 4.94 -21.19
N ASN A 31 10.27 3.67 -21.35
CA ASN A 31 11.47 3.26 -22.08
C ASN A 31 11.29 3.32 -23.61
N GLY A 32 10.08 3.61 -24.10
CA GLY A 32 9.76 3.57 -25.52
C GLY A 32 9.72 2.15 -26.11
N GLU A 33 9.60 1.12 -25.26
CA GLU A 33 9.52 -0.30 -25.67
C GLU A 33 8.12 -0.68 -26.19
N LEU A 34 7.14 0.21 -26.03
CA LEU A 34 5.78 0.06 -26.56
C LEU A 34 5.60 1.00 -27.76
N GLU A 35 5.96 0.52 -28.96
CA GLU A 35 5.75 1.24 -30.23
C GLU A 35 4.25 1.32 -30.62
N GLU A 36 3.47 0.29 -30.28
CA GLU A 36 2.00 0.29 -30.39
C GLU A 36 1.39 -0.14 -29.06
N LEU A 37 0.73 0.80 -28.39
CA LEU A 37 -0.08 0.51 -27.21
C LEU A 37 -1.43 -0.08 -27.67
N GLY A 38 -1.67 -1.34 -27.36
CA GLY A 38 -2.99 -1.92 -27.48
C GLY A 38 -3.98 -1.29 -26.49
N VAL A 39 -5.26 -1.53 -26.72
CA VAL A 39 -6.34 -0.98 -25.88
C VAL A 39 -6.21 -1.45 -24.42
N GLU A 40 -5.73 -2.68 -24.21
CA GLU A 40 -5.53 -3.28 -22.88
C GLU A 40 -4.43 -2.54 -22.11
N GLU A 41 -3.30 -2.25 -22.76
CA GLU A 41 -2.18 -1.52 -22.19
C GLU A 41 -2.56 -0.08 -21.83
N ILE A 42 -3.40 0.57 -22.64
CA ILE A 42 -3.94 1.91 -22.35
C ILE A 42 -4.82 1.87 -21.10
N LEU A 43 -5.72 0.90 -20.99
CA LEU A 43 -6.59 0.73 -19.82
C LEU A 43 -5.77 0.47 -18.55
N VAL A 44 -4.72 -0.35 -18.67
CA VAL A 44 -3.78 -0.66 -17.60
C VAL A 44 -2.99 0.59 -17.18
N LEU A 45 -2.51 1.40 -18.13
CA LEU A 45 -1.83 2.68 -17.84
C LEU A 45 -2.78 3.67 -17.12
N LEU A 46 -4.03 3.76 -17.56
CA LEU A 46 -5.04 4.63 -16.96
C LEU A 46 -5.46 4.17 -15.56
N ALA A 47 -5.40 2.86 -15.28
CA ALA A 47 -5.66 2.32 -13.96
C ALA A 47 -4.53 2.62 -12.96
N LEU A 48 -3.31 2.87 -13.43
CA LEU A 48 -2.13 3.15 -12.60
C LEU A 48 -2.34 4.25 -11.54
N PRO A 49 -2.82 5.47 -11.86
CA PRO A 49 -3.05 6.51 -10.86
C PRO A 49 -4.11 6.14 -9.83
N VAL A 50 -5.15 5.39 -10.22
CA VAL A 50 -6.20 4.93 -9.31
C VAL A 50 -5.66 3.88 -8.35
N LEU A 51 -4.89 2.91 -8.86
CA LEU A 51 -4.20 1.90 -8.06
C LEU A 51 -3.18 2.55 -7.11
N ALA A 52 -2.40 3.50 -7.59
CA ALA A 52 -1.46 4.25 -6.75
C ALA A 52 -2.18 5.02 -5.64
N TRP A 53 -3.31 5.66 -5.93
CA TRP A 53 -4.14 6.37 -4.95
C TRP A 53 -4.70 5.45 -3.87
N VAL A 54 -5.26 4.30 -4.26
CA VAL A 54 -5.77 3.29 -3.32
C VAL A 54 -4.63 2.76 -2.45
N GLY A 55 -3.50 2.41 -3.06
CA GLY A 55 -2.30 1.98 -2.33
C GLY A 55 -1.86 3.02 -1.30
N TRP A 56 -1.73 4.28 -1.70
CA TRP A 56 -1.40 5.37 -0.79
C TRP A 56 -2.44 5.51 0.34
N ARG A 57 -3.73 5.50 0.03
CA ARG A 57 -4.79 5.74 1.02
C ARG A 57 -4.90 4.66 2.10
N PHE A 58 -4.58 3.42 1.75
CA PHE A 58 -4.77 2.25 2.63
C PHE A 58 -3.45 1.71 3.22
N LEU A 59 -2.33 1.82 2.51
CA LEU A 59 -1.03 1.35 3.00
C LEU A 59 -0.26 2.46 3.74
N TYR A 60 -0.55 3.73 3.48
CA TYR A 60 0.04 4.82 4.25
C TYR A 60 -0.67 4.94 5.61
N VAL A 61 -0.16 4.21 6.59
CA VAL A 61 -0.48 4.43 8.00
C VAL A 61 0.49 5.50 8.52
N PRO A 62 0.02 6.73 8.83
CA PRO A 62 0.89 7.73 9.45
C PRO A 62 1.42 7.16 10.77
N SER A 63 2.74 7.06 10.90
CA SER A 63 3.45 6.47 12.05
C SER A 63 3.28 7.23 13.39
N ARG A 64 2.26 8.10 13.51
CA ARG A 64 2.00 8.97 14.67
C ARG A 64 1.46 8.26 15.94
N ARG A 65 1.70 6.96 16.12
CA ARG A 65 1.32 6.21 17.34
C ARG A 65 2.47 5.39 17.95
N ARG A 66 3.67 5.97 18.04
CA ARG A 66 4.75 5.43 18.88
C ARG A 66 5.38 6.46 19.85
N ARG A 67 4.59 7.40 20.37
CA ARG A 67 5.00 8.28 21.50
C ARG A 67 3.85 8.60 22.45
N ALA A 68 3.15 7.57 22.94
CA ALA A 68 2.31 7.71 24.12
C ALA A 68 2.29 6.34 24.84
N ALA A 69 2.54 6.35 26.15
CA ALA A 69 2.98 5.23 27.02
C ALA A 69 4.48 4.94 26.84
N THR A 70 5.38 5.32 27.76
CA THR A 70 5.30 4.99 29.20
C THR A 70 5.97 6.07 30.07
N PRO A 71 5.28 6.70 31.04
CA PRO A 71 5.90 7.22 32.25
C PRO A 71 5.75 6.15 33.34
N LEU A 72 6.70 5.21 33.41
CA LEU A 72 6.89 4.36 34.59
C LEU A 72 8.27 4.70 35.16
N GLU A 73 8.31 4.84 36.49
CA GLU A 73 9.45 5.24 37.33
C GLU A 73 9.64 6.74 37.59
N ARG A 74 8.74 7.29 38.41
CA ARG A 74 9.16 8.18 39.48
C ARG A 74 8.45 7.76 40.76
N GLY A 75 8.97 6.72 41.41
CA GLY A 75 8.56 6.33 42.76
C GLY A 75 8.86 7.45 43.77
N PRO A 76 8.13 7.54 44.89
CA PRO A 76 8.40 8.54 45.91
C PRO A 76 9.75 8.24 46.58
N HIS A 77 10.66 9.21 46.52
CA HIS A 77 11.94 9.19 47.24
C HIS A 77 11.65 9.54 48.71
N PRO A 78 11.96 8.69 49.70
CA PRO A 78 11.89 9.11 51.10
C PRO A 78 13.02 10.11 51.41
N PRO A 79 12.80 11.07 52.33
CA PRO A 79 13.82 12.02 52.73
C PRO A 79 14.92 11.34 53.59
N PRO A 80 16.18 11.80 53.53
CA PRO A 80 17.22 11.35 54.44
C PRO A 80 17.00 11.92 55.85
N GLU A 81 17.17 11.06 56.86
CA GLU A 81 17.25 11.43 58.29
C GLU A 81 18.56 12.14 58.63
#